data_AF-A0A938UKF5-F1
#
_entry.id   AF-A0A938UKF5-F1
#
_cell.length_a   1.000
_cell.length_b   1.000
_cell.length_c   1.000
_cell.angle_alpha   90.00
_cell.angle_beta   90.00
_cell.angle_gamma   90.00
#
_symmetry.space_group_name_H-M   'P 1'
#
loop_
_entity.id
_entity.type
_entity.pdbx_description
1 polymer ?
#
loop_
_entity_poly.entity_id
_entity_poly.type
_entity_poly.pdbx_seq_one_letter_code
_entity_poly.pdbx_strand_id
1 'polypeptide(L)'
;MKKNITICLGSSCFARGNHANLEIIERCLADGTLPPDMVELRGSCCEQLCSDGPNISIDGRMLHSVDAGMLAAVLEEIARPPQDTGTDPPGAGDAAYE
;
A
#
# COMPACT_ATOMS: atom_id res chain seq x y z
N MET A 1 1.56 -3.11 -18.05
CA MET A 1 2.69 -3.47 -17.16
C MET A 1 2.11 -3.65 -15.78
N LYS A 2 2.41 -4.76 -15.10
CA LYS A 2 1.76 -5.16 -13.84
C LYS A 2 2.39 -4.43 -12.66
N LYS A 3 1.58 -3.95 -11.71
CA LYS A 3 1.99 -3.28 -10.47
C LYS A 3 2.25 -4.30 -9.37
N ASN A 4 3.40 -4.23 -8.71
CA ASN A 4 3.74 -5.16 -7.63
C ASN A 4 3.31 -4.60 -6.28
N ILE A 5 2.41 -5.28 -5.59
CA ILE A 5 1.94 -4.93 -4.24
C ILE A 5 2.50 -5.98 -3.27
N THR A 6 3.36 -5.56 -2.35
CA THR A 6 3.94 -6.41 -1.31
C THR A 6 3.40 -6.00 0.06
N ILE A 7 2.65 -6.88 0.71
CA ILE A 7 2.10 -6.64 2.05
C ILE A 7 2.99 -7.26 3.13
N CYS A 8 3.33 -6.49 4.16
CA CYS A 8 4.07 -7.01 5.32
C CYS A 8 3.15 -7.88 6.18
N LEU A 9 3.39 -9.18 6.19
CA LEU A 9 2.64 -10.17 6.99
C LEU A 9 3.26 -10.44 8.37
N GLY A 10 4.23 -9.62 8.77
CA GLY A 10 4.83 -9.70 10.10
C GLY A 10 3.76 -9.47 11.16
N SER A 11 3.84 -10.21 12.27
CA SER A 11 2.79 -10.22 13.32
C SER A 11 2.34 -8.82 13.77
N SER A 12 3.28 -7.88 13.93
CA SER A 12 2.97 -6.48 14.28
C SER A 12 2.15 -5.77 13.20
N CYS A 13 2.58 -5.84 11.93
CA CYS A 13 1.85 -5.19 10.83
C CYS A 13 0.49 -5.86 10.61
N PHE A 14 0.43 -7.19 10.69
CA PHE A 14 -0.79 -7.96 10.55
C PHE A 14 -1.83 -7.59 11.62
N ALA A 15 -1.43 -7.54 12.89
CA ALA A 15 -2.30 -7.17 14.01
C ALA A 15 -2.76 -5.69 13.99
N ARG A 16 -1.97 -4.80 13.38
CA ARG A 16 -2.28 -3.36 13.29
C ARG A 16 -3.25 -2.99 12.18
N GLY A 17 -3.48 -3.88 11.22
CA GLY A 17 -4.42 -3.61 10.12
C GLY A 17 -4.13 -4.33 8.81
N ASN A 18 -2.94 -4.94 8.64
CA ASN A 18 -2.65 -5.62 7.37
C ASN A 18 -3.55 -6.85 7.12
N HIS A 19 -4.14 -7.44 8.16
CA HIS A 19 -5.18 -8.45 7.95
C HIS A 19 -6.38 -7.90 7.16
N ALA A 20 -6.92 -6.76 7.58
CA ALA A 20 -8.04 -6.12 6.91
C ALA A 20 -7.66 -5.59 5.52
N ASN A 21 -6.45 -5.02 5.39
CA ASN A 21 -5.93 -4.57 4.09
C ASN A 21 -5.79 -5.72 3.10
N LEU A 22 -5.32 -6.89 3.55
CA LEU A 22 -5.22 -8.08 2.72
C LEU A 22 -6.61 -8.50 2.19
N GLU A 23 -7.61 -8.57 3.07
CA GLU A 23 -8.99 -8.92 2.70
C GLU A 23 -9.57 -7.97 1.67
N ILE A 24 -9.29 -6.66 1.78
CA ILE A 24 -9.72 -5.66 0.80
C ILE A 24 -9.11 -5.93 -0.57
N ILE A 25 -7.79 -6.17 -0.64
CA ILE A 25 -7.11 -6.43 -1.92
C ILE A 25 -7.65 -7.72 -2.55
N GLU A 26 -7.78 -8.79 -1.77
CA GLU A 26 -8.32 -10.07 -2.25
C GLU A 26 -9.75 -9.92 -2.75
N ARG A 27 -10.58 -9.14 -2.05
CA ARG A 27 -11.95 -8.84 -2.49
C ARG A 27 -11.97 -8.07 -3.81
N CYS A 28 -11.15 -7.03 -3.96
CA CYS A 28 -11.06 -6.24 -5.19
C CYS A 28 -10.59 -7.08 -6.39
N LEU A 29 -9.75 -8.10 -6.15
CA LEU A 29 -9.34 -9.05 -7.19
C LEU A 29 -10.46 -10.04 -7.53
N ALA A 30 -11.22 -10.49 -6.53
CA ALA A 30 -12.30 -11.44 -6.71
C ALA A 30 -13.55 -10.83 -7.37
N ASP A 31 -13.88 -9.58 -7.04
CA ASP A 31 -15.03 -8.86 -7.60
C ASP A 31 -14.74 -8.19 -8.96
N GLY A 32 -13.48 -8.19 -9.40
CA GLY A 32 -13.05 -7.65 -10.68
C GLY A 32 -12.88 -6.13 -10.69
N THR A 33 -12.93 -5.45 -9.54
CA THR A 33 -12.58 -4.03 -9.39
C THR A 33 -11.13 -3.78 -9.80
N LEU A 34 -10.23 -4.70 -9.41
CA LEU A 34 -8.86 -4.74 -9.91
C LEU A 34 -8.68 -5.93 -10.87
N PRO A 35 -8.37 -5.67 -12.14
CA PRO A 35 -8.04 -6.74 -13.07
C PRO A 35 -6.79 -7.51 -12.58
N PRO A 36 -6.83 -8.85 -12.52
CA PRO A 36 -5.74 -9.66 -11.99
C PRO A 36 -4.48 -9.63 -12.88
N ASP A 37 -4.58 -9.12 -14.10
CA ASP A 37 -3.46 -8.84 -15.02
C ASP A 37 -2.77 -7.49 -14.74
N MET A 38 -3.41 -6.58 -13.99
CA MET A 38 -2.86 -5.27 -13.65
C MET A 38 -2.02 -5.26 -12.36
N VAL A 39 -2.25 -6.20 -11.43
CA VAL A 39 -1.51 -6.26 -10.16
C VAL A 39 -0.94 -7.63 -9.82
N GLU A 40 0.19 -7.64 -9.12
CA GLU A 40 0.77 -8.81 -8.48
C GLU A 40 0.79 -8.61 -6.97
N LEU A 41 -0.05 -9.35 -6.24
CA LEU A 41 -0.03 -9.34 -4.78
C LEU A 41 1.00 -10.35 -4.27
N ARG A 42 1.90 -9.90 -3.40
CA ARG A 42 2.90 -10.71 -2.70
C ARG A 42 2.85 -10.43 -1.20
N GLY A 43 3.11 -11.45 -0.40
CA GLY A 43 3.34 -11.30 1.04
C GLY A 43 4.84 -11.27 1.34
N SER A 44 5.27 -10.41 2.25
CA SER A 44 6.60 -10.47 2.86
C SER A 44 6.52 -10.85 4.34
N CYS A 45 7.56 -11.51 4.86
CA CYS A 45 7.58 -11.98 6.24
C CYS A 45 7.64 -10.81 7.24
N CYS A 46 8.61 -9.90 7.09
CA CYS A 46 8.67 -8.66 7.88
C CYS A 46 9.61 -7.65 7.21
N GLU A 47 9.16 -6.40 7.09
CA GLU A 47 9.96 -5.30 6.53
C GLU A 47 10.82 -4.58 7.58
N GLN A 48 10.79 -5.01 8.85
CA GLN A 48 11.50 -4.37 9.98
C GLN A 48 11.13 -2.90 10.26
N LEU A 49 10.04 -2.41 9.65
CA LEU A 49 9.51 -1.04 9.82
C LEU A 49 8.30 -1.03 10.77
N CYS A 50 8.33 -1.86 11.81
CA CYS A 50 7.19 -2.08 12.70
C CYS A 50 6.70 -0.82 13.42
N SER A 51 7.57 0.16 13.64
CA SER A 51 7.24 1.45 14.27
C SER A 51 6.26 2.28 13.43
N ASP A 52 6.37 2.19 12.11
CA ASP A 52 5.56 2.95 11.15
C ASP A 52 4.45 2.08 10.53
N GLY A 53 4.29 0.85 11.03
CA GLY A 53 3.34 -0.11 10.50
C GLY A 53 1.88 0.24 10.79
N PRO A 54 0.93 -0.29 9.99
CA PRO A 54 1.12 -1.34 8.99
C PRO A 54 1.78 -0.87 7.69
N ASN A 55 2.64 -1.71 7.11
CA ASN A 55 3.45 -1.38 5.94
C ASN A 55 3.04 -2.19 4.71
N ILE A 56 2.99 -1.52 3.56
CA ILE A 56 2.73 -2.10 2.24
C ILE A 56 3.66 -1.43 1.23
N SER A 57 4.34 -2.20 0.38
CA SER A 57 5.18 -1.68 -0.69
C SER A 57 4.49 -1.82 -2.04
N ILE A 58 4.50 -0.77 -2.86
CA ILE A 58 3.87 -0.74 -4.18
C ILE A 58 4.91 -0.29 -5.19
N ASP A 59 5.27 -1.16 -6.14
CA ASP A 59 6.38 -0.98 -7.08
C ASP A 59 7.70 -0.56 -6.40
N GLY A 60 7.94 -1.05 -5.18
CA GLY A 60 9.12 -0.70 -4.40
C GLY A 60 9.01 0.60 -3.60
N ARG A 61 7.90 1.34 -3.71
CA ARG A 61 7.61 2.48 -2.82
C ARG A 61 6.93 1.97 -1.55
N MET A 62 7.58 2.16 -0.41
CA MET A 62 7.03 1.79 0.89
C MET A 62 5.96 2.80 1.33
N LEU A 63 4.79 2.30 1.69
CA LEU A 63 3.72 3.04 2.33
C LEU A 63 3.64 2.62 3.80
N HIS A 64 3.46 3.61 4.66
CA HIS A 64 3.44 3.48 6.11
C HIS A 64 2.07 3.83 6.66
N SER A 65 1.76 3.32 7.85
CA SER A 65 0.49 3.56 8.55
C SER A 65 -0.73 3.34 7.65
N VAL A 66 -0.67 2.32 6.80
CA VAL A 66 -1.65 2.12 5.73
C VAL A 66 -2.99 1.67 6.31
N ASP A 67 -3.98 2.54 6.21
CA ASP A 67 -5.38 2.21 6.51
C ASP A 67 -6.15 1.79 5.25
N ALA A 68 -7.39 1.35 5.46
CA ALA A 68 -8.27 0.89 4.40
C ALA A 68 -8.61 1.98 3.38
N GLY A 69 -8.70 3.25 3.79
CA GLY A 69 -9.02 4.36 2.90
C GLY A 69 -7.85 4.71 1.99
N MET A 70 -6.64 4.78 2.55
CA MET A 70 -5.40 4.97 1.80
C MET A 70 -5.18 3.83 0.80
N LEU A 71 -5.39 2.59 1.23
CA LEU A 71 -5.28 1.43 0.35
C LEU A 71 -6.30 1.48 -0.80
N ALA A 72 -7.56 1.76 -0.50
CA ALA A 72 -8.61 1.87 -1.52
C ALA A 72 -8.28 2.94 -2.56
N ALA A 73 -7.80 4.12 -2.13
CA ALA A 73 -7.41 5.18 -3.04
C ALA A 73 -6.28 4.75 -4.00
N VAL A 74 -5.27 4.03 -3.49
CA VAL A 74 -4.16 3.53 -4.32
C VAL A 74 -4.64 2.43 -5.27
N LEU A 75 -5.48 1.52 -4.80
CA LEU A 75 -6.08 0.47 -5.62
C LEU A 75 -6.93 1.05 -6.76
N GLU A 76 -7.75 2.07 -6.48
CA GLU A 76 -8.52 2.81 -7.48
C GLU A 76 -7.62 3.55 -8.49
N GLU A 77 -6.51 4.13 -8.02
CA GLU A 77 -5.54 4.79 -8.89
C GLU A 77 -4.87 3.80 -9.84
N ILE A 78 -4.53 2.60 -9.38
CA ILE A 78 -3.98 1.53 -10.23
C ILE A 78 -5.00 1.05 -11.27
N ALA A 79 -6.27 0.97 -10.89
CA ALA A 79 -7.35 0.58 -11.80
C ALA A 79 -7.69 1.66 -12.84
N ARG A 80 -7.40 2.94 -12.55
CA ARG A 80 -7.64 4.05 -13.47
C ARG A 80 -6.51 4.15 -14.51
N PRO A 81 -6.81 4.37 -15.80
CA PRO A 81 -5.78 4.72 -16.78
C PRO A 81 -5.04 6.00 -16.36
N PRO A 82 -3.75 6.15 -16.72
CA PRO A 82 -2.89 7.21 -16.19
C PRO A 82 -3.49 8.58 -16.49
N GLN A 83 -3.73 9.35 -15.43
CA GLN A 83 -3.97 10.79 -15.49
C GLN A 83 -2.85 11.41 -14.66
N ASP A 84 -2.08 12.32 -15.27
CA ASP A 84 -0.97 13.04 -14.67
C ASP A 84 -1.34 13.62 -13.29
N THR A 85 -0.94 12.94 -12.21
CA THR A 85 -1.00 13.49 -10.86
C THR A 85 0.44 13.66 -10.37
N GLY A 86 1.01 14.81 -10.74
CA GLY A 86 2.11 15.40 -10.00
C GLY A 86 1.69 15.54 -8.55
N THR A 87 2.09 14.58 -7.72
CA THR A 87 2.02 14.69 -6.28
C THR A 87 3.45 14.85 -5.83
N ASP A 88 3.81 16.11 -5.62
CA ASP A 88 5.04 16.51 -4.94
C ASP A 88 5.22 15.68 -3.66
N PRO A 89 6.45 15.26 -3.32
CA PRO A 89 6.70 14.71 -1.99
C PRO A 89 6.32 15.77 -0.94
N PRO A 90 5.65 15.41 0.18
CA PRO A 90 5.63 16.31 1.32
C PRO A 90 7.09 16.58 1.69
N GLY A 91 7.48 17.83 1.48
CA GLY A 91 8.83 18.30 1.71
C GLY A 91 9.29 17.89 3.11
N ALA A 92 10.53 17.40 3.17
CA ALA A 92 11.32 17.44 4.37
C ALA A 92 11.29 18.88 4.90
N GLY A 93 10.51 19.10 5.95
CA GLY A 93 10.53 20.32 6.74
C GLY A 93 11.39 20.07 7.96
N ASP A 94 12.70 20.25 7.81
CA ASP A 94 13.56 20.60 8.93
C ASP A 94 13.01 21.90 9.56
N ALA A 95 12.67 21.85 10.85
CA ALA A 95 12.51 23.05 11.67
C ALA A 95 12.91 22.72 13.12
N ALA A 96 14.18 22.97 13.40
CA ALA A 96 14.67 23.26 14.73
C ALA A 96 14.09 24.61 15.21
N TYR A 97 13.41 24.60 16.35
CA TYR A 97 13.26 25.65 17.37
C TYR A 97 12.42 25.01 18.51
N GLU A 98 12.75 25.03 19.80
CA GLU A 98 13.85 25.56 20.61
C GLU A 98 14.51 24.42 21.41
#